data_AF-A0A1C4B3W3-F1
#
_entry.id   AF-A0A1C4B3W3-F1
#
_cell.length_a   1.000
_cell.length_b   1.000
_cell.length_c   1.000
_cell.angle_alpha   90.00
_cell.angle_beta   90.00
_cell.angle_gamma   90.00
#
_symmetry.space_group_name_H-M   'P 1'
#
loop_
_entity.id
_entity.type
_entity.pdbx_description
1 polymer ?
#
loop_
_entity_poly.entity_id
_entity_poly.type
_entity_poly.pdbx_seq_one_letter_code
_entity_poly.pdbx_strand_id
1 'polypeptide(L)'
;MYTLKFAQYNNTMKEVMSEEGTLENIVDRALDRKPTAEDKKHLKNAEDWAKYAFDNDKEYYVTFFKGGEPIACVNNYFRKISVTFLTYNNGELFIYLYMIYNKEKDSHNKDVDGKIFLRQIELYDEDADKRITNKVLFRDNGIMNVETITETKRPEFGMNYEEKETQVNLSHNWLRKPQNYTDYEYLFDYQNILKPEYLDLP
;
A
#
# COMPACT_ATOMS: atom_id res chain seq x y z
N MET A 1 -9.03 16.08 -10.72
CA MET A 1 -8.34 16.58 -9.52
C MET A 1 -8.79 15.73 -8.35
N TYR A 2 -7.85 15.26 -7.53
CA TYR A 2 -8.16 14.46 -6.35
C TYR A 2 -8.41 15.36 -5.14
N THR A 3 -9.23 14.86 -4.22
CA THR A 3 -9.35 15.42 -2.86
C THR A 3 -8.60 14.52 -1.90
N LEU A 4 -7.85 15.09 -0.97
CA LEU A 4 -7.05 14.34 0.00
C LEU A 4 -7.69 14.41 1.38
N LYS A 5 -7.65 13.29 2.11
CA LYS A 5 -7.86 13.26 3.56
C LYS A 5 -6.71 12.51 4.21
N PHE A 6 -6.17 13.05 5.30
CA PHE A 6 -5.16 12.38 6.12
C PHE A 6 -5.84 11.37 7.03
N ALA A 7 -6.31 10.29 6.41
CA ALA A 7 -7.10 9.26 7.03
C ALA A 7 -6.62 7.90 6.55
N GLN A 8 -6.61 6.94 7.47
CA GLN A 8 -6.25 5.56 7.19
C GLN A 8 -7.44 4.79 6.62
N TYR A 9 -7.20 3.90 5.66
CA TYR A 9 -8.15 2.83 5.33
C TYR A 9 -8.05 1.66 6.31
N ASN A 10 -9.18 1.26 6.90
CA ASN A 10 -9.28 0.10 7.79
C ASN A 10 -9.90 -1.09 7.03
N ASN A 11 -9.08 -2.10 6.75
CA ASN A 11 -9.52 -3.29 6.01
C ASN A 11 -10.53 -4.16 6.80
N THR A 12 -10.49 -4.15 8.14
CA THR A 12 -11.42 -4.93 8.96
C THR A 12 -12.82 -4.31 8.95
N MET A 13 -12.88 -2.98 9.08
CA MET A 13 -14.14 -2.23 9.09
C MET A 13 -14.63 -1.88 7.68
N LYS A 14 -13.81 -2.12 6.65
CA LYS A 14 -14.10 -1.81 5.24
C LYS A 14 -14.48 -0.34 5.03
N GLU A 15 -13.73 0.57 5.67
CA GLU A 15 -13.99 2.02 5.61
C GLU A 15 -12.71 2.85 5.72
N VAL A 16 -12.80 4.11 5.30
CA VAL A 16 -11.78 5.13 5.61
C VAL A 16 -12.11 5.72 6.97
N MET A 17 -11.15 5.66 7.90
CA MET A 17 -11.33 6.08 9.28
C MET A 17 -11.60 7.59 9.40
N SER A 18 -12.20 7.98 10.52
CA SER A 18 -12.23 9.39 10.94
C SER A 18 -10.82 9.91 11.24
N GLU A 19 -10.69 11.24 11.34
CA GLU A 19 -9.43 11.85 11.77
C GLU A 19 -9.02 11.40 13.18
N GLU A 20 -9.97 11.41 14.13
CA GLU A 20 -9.73 10.95 15.50
C GLU A 20 -9.24 9.50 15.53
N GLY A 21 -9.93 8.59 14.85
CA GLY A 21 -9.51 7.19 14.78
C GLY A 21 -8.15 7.00 14.09
N THR A 22 -7.84 7.85 13.10
CA THR A 22 -6.52 7.83 12.44
C THR A 22 -5.42 8.28 13.40
N LEU A 23 -5.64 9.36 14.16
CA LEU A 23 -4.69 9.86 15.16
C LEU A 23 -4.50 8.86 16.31
N GLU A 24 -5.58 8.25 16.79
CA GLU A 24 -5.51 7.18 17.79
C GLU A 24 -4.66 6.02 17.26
N ASN A 25 -4.88 5.57 16.01
CA ASN A 25 -4.09 4.49 15.43
C ASN A 25 -2.61 4.87 15.25
N ILE A 26 -2.29 6.12 14.90
CA ILE A 26 -0.91 6.64 14.88
C ILE A 26 -0.28 6.51 16.27
N VAL A 27 -0.97 6.95 17.32
CA VAL A 27 -0.45 6.87 18.70
C VAL A 27 -0.26 5.42 19.13
N ASP A 28 -1.25 4.57 18.87
CA ASP A 28 -1.28 3.19 19.33
C ASP A 28 -0.29 2.29 18.58
N ARG A 29 -0.20 2.43 17.25
CA ARG A 29 0.57 1.52 16.39
C ARG A 29 1.89 2.12 15.95
N ALA A 30 1.87 3.31 15.37
CA ALA A 30 3.08 3.92 14.82
C ALA A 30 4.05 4.38 15.91
N LEU A 31 3.51 4.88 17.04
CA LEU A 31 4.29 5.42 18.14
C LEU A 31 4.36 4.50 19.37
N ASP A 32 3.87 3.25 19.26
CA ASP A 32 3.87 2.24 20.34
C ASP A 32 3.35 2.79 21.69
N ARG A 33 2.30 3.63 21.65
CA ARG A 33 1.72 4.32 22.81
C ARG A 33 2.70 5.19 23.61
N LYS A 34 3.85 5.54 23.03
CA LYS A 34 4.92 6.31 23.66
C LYS A 34 5.31 7.54 22.82
N PRO A 35 4.34 8.42 22.46
CA PRO A 35 4.67 9.64 21.72
C PRO A 35 5.59 10.54 22.56
N THR A 36 6.64 11.05 21.94
CA THR A 36 7.56 12.01 22.59
C THR A 36 6.86 13.35 22.84
N ALA A 37 7.50 14.22 23.63
CA ALA A 37 7.00 15.58 23.82
C ALA A 37 6.94 16.38 22.51
N GLU A 38 7.82 16.08 21.55
CA GLU A 38 7.79 16.71 20.23
C GLU A 38 6.65 16.15 19.38
N ASP A 39 6.47 14.83 19.32
CA ASP A 39 5.38 14.21 18.55
C ASP A 39 4.00 14.76 18.95
N LYS A 40 3.78 14.93 20.27
CA LYS A 40 2.52 15.48 20.81
C LYS A 40 2.20 16.89 20.31
N LYS A 41 3.20 17.70 19.93
CA LYS A 41 2.95 19.05 19.40
C LYS A 41 2.33 19.02 18.00
N HIS A 42 2.57 17.95 17.25
CA HIS A 42 2.15 17.78 15.86
C HIS A 42 0.93 16.87 15.71
N LEU A 43 0.54 16.12 16.74
CA LEU A 43 -0.68 15.29 16.81
C LEU A 43 -1.98 16.10 17.01
N LYS A 44 -2.05 17.35 16.54
CA LYS A 44 -3.24 18.22 16.69
C LYS A 44 -4.35 17.84 15.70
N ASN A 45 -3.95 17.51 14.48
CA ASN A 45 -4.79 17.03 13.39
C ASN A 45 -3.91 16.13 12.50
N ALA A 46 -4.52 15.33 11.64
CA ALA A 46 -3.78 14.32 10.89
C ALA A 46 -2.90 14.92 9.77
N GLU A 47 -3.23 16.11 9.25
CA GLU A 47 -2.41 16.79 8.25
C GLU A 47 -1.11 17.35 8.85
N ASP A 48 -1.20 18.02 10.00
CA ASP A 48 -0.03 18.54 10.71
C ASP A 48 0.91 17.41 11.12
N TRP A 49 0.33 16.27 11.56
CA TRP A 49 1.10 15.06 11.77
C TRP A 49 1.79 14.60 10.49
N ALA A 50 1.09 14.51 9.36
CA ALA A 50 1.67 14.05 8.09
C ALA A 50 2.83 14.93 7.59
N LYS A 51 2.72 16.26 7.74
CA LYS A 51 3.82 17.20 7.43
C LYS A 51 5.05 16.90 8.27
N TYR A 52 4.90 16.88 9.59
CA TYR A 52 5.97 16.57 10.53
C TYR A 52 6.55 15.17 10.29
N ALA A 53 5.68 14.18 10.07
CA ALA A 53 6.06 12.80 9.89
C ALA A 53 6.88 12.59 8.62
N PHE A 54 6.53 13.26 7.52
CA PHE A 54 7.30 13.21 6.28
C PHE A 54 8.74 13.71 6.47
N ASP A 55 8.91 14.84 7.15
CA ASP A 55 10.23 15.45 7.37
C ASP A 55 11.09 14.72 8.42
N ASN A 56 10.48 13.87 9.24
CA ASN A 56 11.12 13.19 10.37
C ASN A 56 11.08 11.66 10.26
N ASP A 57 10.84 11.13 9.06
CA ASP A 57 10.77 9.70 8.76
C ASP A 57 9.81 8.92 9.69
N LYS A 58 8.61 9.45 9.94
CA LYS A 58 7.57 8.78 10.74
C LYS A 58 6.42 8.29 9.87
N GLU A 59 5.65 7.36 10.43
CA GLU A 59 4.49 6.80 9.74
C GLU A 59 3.33 7.78 9.69
N TYR A 60 2.67 7.88 8.52
CA TYR A 60 1.43 8.61 8.36
C TYR A 60 0.60 8.05 7.19
N TYR A 61 -0.66 8.47 7.14
CA TYR A 61 -1.65 7.98 6.16
C TYR A 61 -2.25 9.12 5.35
N VAL A 62 -2.49 8.87 4.07
CA VAL A 62 -3.26 9.78 3.21
C VAL A 62 -4.13 8.99 2.24
N THR A 63 -5.42 9.28 2.25
CA THR A 63 -6.40 8.69 1.32
C THR A 63 -6.81 9.71 0.28
N PHE A 64 -6.79 9.29 -0.98
CA PHE A 64 -7.15 10.07 -2.16
C PHE A 64 -8.56 9.71 -2.61
N PHE A 65 -9.33 10.75 -2.94
CA PHE A 65 -10.71 10.64 -3.36
C PHE A 65 -10.89 11.22 -4.76
N LYS A 66 -11.74 10.58 -5.57
CA LYS A 66 -12.16 11.06 -6.89
C LYS A 66 -13.68 11.02 -6.96
N GLY A 67 -14.32 12.16 -7.22
CA GLY A 67 -15.79 12.22 -7.27
C GLY A 67 -16.47 11.93 -5.92
N GLY A 68 -15.76 12.06 -4.80
CA GLY A 68 -16.27 11.74 -3.46
C GLY A 68 -15.97 10.31 -2.99
N GLU A 69 -15.51 9.43 -3.88
CA GLU A 69 -15.19 8.04 -3.57
C GLU A 69 -13.69 7.85 -3.30
N PRO A 70 -13.30 7.06 -2.28
CA PRO A 70 -11.90 6.74 -2.03
C PRO A 70 -11.35 5.82 -3.11
N ILE A 71 -10.23 6.19 -3.71
CA ILE A 71 -9.60 5.42 -4.81
C ILE A 71 -8.28 4.77 -4.41
N ALA A 72 -7.57 5.37 -3.45
CA ALA A 72 -6.30 4.87 -2.98
C ALA A 72 -6.00 5.39 -1.57
N CYS A 73 -5.49 4.54 -0.70
CA CYS A 73 -4.90 4.92 0.58
C CYS A 73 -3.41 4.63 0.55
N VAL A 74 -2.60 5.64 0.83
CA VAL A 74 -1.15 5.53 0.97
C VAL A 74 -0.82 5.45 2.45
N ASN A 75 -0.08 4.41 2.83
CA ASN A 75 0.64 4.36 4.10
C ASN A 75 2.12 4.64 3.81
N ASN A 76 2.61 5.77 4.29
CA ASN A 76 4.03 6.06 4.29
C ASN A 76 4.61 5.55 5.60
N TYR A 77 5.37 4.46 5.54
CA TYR A 77 6.07 3.85 6.67
C TYR A 77 7.55 4.22 6.65
N PHE A 78 8.27 4.07 7.78
CA PHE A 78 9.71 4.37 7.86
C PHE A 78 10.52 3.78 6.69
N ARG A 79 10.37 2.48 6.42
CA ARG A 79 11.15 1.75 5.40
C ARG A 79 10.46 1.54 4.05
N LYS A 80 9.17 1.81 3.96
CA LYS A 80 8.34 1.45 2.80
C LYS A 80 7.18 2.41 2.62
N ILE A 81 6.68 2.48 1.39
CA ILE A 81 5.41 3.11 1.07
C ILE A 81 4.51 1.97 0.60
N SER A 82 3.29 1.89 1.11
CA SER A 82 2.29 1.03 0.51
C SER A 82 1.12 1.83 -0.03
N VAL A 83 0.56 1.34 -1.13
CA VAL A 83 -0.60 1.93 -1.79
C VAL A 83 -1.67 0.85 -1.86
N THR A 84 -2.77 1.10 -1.17
CA THR A 84 -3.98 0.28 -1.20
C THR A 84 -4.95 0.91 -2.17
N PHE A 85 -5.20 0.26 -3.30
CA PHE A 85 -6.18 0.69 -4.29
C PHE A 85 -7.56 0.16 -3.93
N LEU A 86 -8.53 1.07 -3.93
CA LEU A 86 -9.84 0.86 -3.35
C LEU A 86 -10.93 0.94 -4.42
N THR A 87 -11.93 0.08 -4.28
CA THR A 87 -13.17 0.07 -5.05
C THR A 87 -14.31 -0.44 -4.17
N TYR A 88 -15.53 -0.49 -4.67
CA TYR A 88 -16.64 -1.14 -3.95
C TYR A 88 -16.90 -2.54 -4.51
N ASN A 89 -17.02 -3.51 -3.63
CA ASN A 89 -17.51 -4.86 -3.93
C ASN A 89 -18.70 -5.15 -3.01
N ASN A 90 -19.87 -5.47 -3.59
CA ASN A 90 -21.12 -5.69 -2.85
C ASN A 90 -21.49 -4.59 -1.83
N GLY A 91 -21.16 -3.33 -2.14
CA GLY A 91 -21.45 -2.17 -1.29
C GLY A 91 -20.44 -1.90 -0.17
N GLU A 92 -19.42 -2.76 0.00
CA GLU A 92 -18.34 -2.58 0.96
C GLU A 92 -17.05 -2.13 0.26
N LEU A 93 -16.22 -1.36 0.97
CA LEU A 93 -14.95 -0.89 0.43
C LEU A 93 -13.94 -2.04 0.38
N PHE A 94 -13.51 -2.36 -0.84
CA PHE A 94 -12.69 -3.51 -1.19
C PHE A 94 -11.33 -3.09 -1.74
N ILE A 95 -10.29 -3.84 -1.38
CA ILE A 95 -8.95 -3.67 -1.95
C ILE A 95 -8.86 -4.57 -3.18
N TYR A 96 -8.67 -4.02 -4.37
CA TYR A 96 -8.47 -4.85 -5.57
C TYR A 96 -6.99 -4.97 -5.96
N LEU A 97 -6.18 -4.00 -5.56
CA LEU A 97 -4.74 -3.96 -5.83
C LEU A 97 -4.03 -3.35 -4.62
N TYR A 98 -2.90 -3.93 -4.24
CA TYR A 98 -2.03 -3.44 -3.19
C TYR A 98 -0.58 -3.48 -3.67
N MET A 99 0.13 -2.37 -3.52
CA MET A 99 1.52 -2.23 -3.98
C MET A 99 2.42 -1.80 -2.84
N ILE A 100 3.61 -2.39 -2.75
CA ILE A 100 4.62 -2.02 -1.75
C ILE A 100 5.89 -1.56 -2.45
N TYR A 101 6.38 -0.39 -2.02
CA TYR A 101 7.60 0.22 -2.47
C TYR A 101 8.59 0.34 -1.30
N ASN A 102 9.81 -0.19 -1.45
CA ASN A 102 10.86 -0.02 -0.46
C ASN A 102 11.54 1.35 -0.63
N LYS A 103 11.76 2.06 0.48
CA LYS A 103 12.50 3.34 0.53
C LYS A 103 13.99 3.17 0.81
N GLU A 104 14.33 2.12 1.55
CA GLU A 104 15.66 1.89 2.09
C GLU A 104 16.49 0.90 1.26
N LYS A 105 17.79 1.03 1.49
CA LYS A 105 18.85 0.05 1.28
C LYS A 105 18.72 -1.08 2.31
N ASP A 106 18.37 -2.29 1.89
CA ASP A 106 18.66 -3.49 2.68
C ASP A 106 19.91 -4.18 2.10
N SER A 107 20.27 -5.38 2.59
CA SER A 107 21.37 -6.19 2.01
C SER A 107 21.19 -6.54 0.54
N HIS A 108 20.04 -6.18 -0.03
CA HIS A 108 19.53 -6.59 -1.33
C HIS A 108 19.30 -5.37 -2.25
N ASN A 109 19.05 -4.17 -1.74
CA ASN A 109 18.88 -2.95 -2.53
C ASN A 109 20.18 -2.13 -2.57
N LYS A 110 20.80 -2.01 -3.75
CA LYS A 110 21.77 -0.91 -3.96
C LYS A 110 21.00 0.39 -3.93
N ASP A 111 21.42 1.30 -3.07
CA ASP A 111 20.85 2.64 -2.98
C ASP A 111 20.92 3.31 -4.36
N VAL A 112 19.76 3.72 -4.86
CA VAL A 112 19.68 4.61 -6.02
C VAL A 112 19.08 5.88 -5.47
N ASP A 113 19.95 6.86 -5.21
CA ASP A 113 19.60 8.15 -4.63
C ASP A 113 18.30 8.70 -5.24
N GLY A 114 17.37 9.09 -4.38
CA GLY A 114 16.10 9.68 -4.80
C GLY A 114 15.08 8.71 -5.39
N LYS A 115 15.27 7.39 -5.31
CA LYS A 115 14.32 6.39 -5.83
C LYS A 115 13.71 5.46 -4.77
N ILE A 116 12.54 4.91 -5.08
CA ILE A 116 11.88 3.81 -4.38
C ILE A 116 11.78 2.60 -5.30
N PHE A 117 11.77 1.40 -4.74
CA PHE A 117 11.71 0.16 -5.49
C PHE A 117 10.37 -0.54 -5.30
N LEU A 118 9.63 -0.79 -6.38
CA LEU A 118 8.43 -1.63 -6.36
C LEU A 118 8.83 -3.07 -6.01
N ARG A 119 8.55 -3.45 -4.76
CA ARG A 119 8.93 -4.73 -4.17
C ARG A 119 7.85 -5.78 -4.34
N GLN A 120 6.59 -5.37 -4.27
CA GLN A 120 5.48 -6.30 -4.19
C GLN A 120 4.21 -5.74 -4.83
N ILE A 121 3.47 -6.63 -5.46
CA ILE A 121 2.12 -6.41 -6.00
C ILE A 121 1.23 -7.51 -5.40
N GLU A 122 0.09 -7.14 -4.86
CA GLU A 122 -0.98 -8.09 -4.51
C GLU A 122 -2.26 -7.70 -5.23
N LEU A 123 -2.87 -8.63 -5.93
CA LEU A 123 -4.18 -8.50 -6.57
C LEU A 123 -5.17 -9.36 -5.81
N TYR A 124 -6.36 -8.82 -5.59
CA TYR A 124 -7.43 -9.53 -4.93
C TYR A 124 -8.65 -9.55 -5.82
N ASP A 125 -9.19 -10.74 -6.03
CA ASP A 125 -10.50 -10.96 -6.63
C ASP A 125 -11.36 -11.74 -5.64
N GLU A 126 -12.61 -11.34 -5.49
CA GLU A 126 -13.51 -11.91 -4.49
C GLU A 126 -14.95 -11.89 -4.95
N ASP A 127 -15.55 -13.07 -4.98
CA ASP A 127 -16.98 -13.26 -5.18
C ASP A 127 -17.61 -14.03 -4.00
N ALA A 128 -18.88 -14.43 -4.18
CA ALA A 128 -19.65 -15.13 -3.15
C ALA A 128 -19.09 -16.53 -2.82
N ASP A 129 -18.38 -17.16 -3.76
CA ASP A 129 -17.95 -18.55 -3.70
C ASP A 129 -16.44 -18.68 -3.54
N LYS A 130 -15.66 -17.68 -3.97
CA LYS A 130 -14.20 -17.72 -4.03
C LYS A 130 -13.56 -16.40 -3.63
N ARG A 131 -12.31 -16.51 -3.19
CA ARG A 131 -11.38 -15.41 -3.03
C ARG A 131 -10.03 -15.84 -3.61
N ILE A 132 -9.49 -15.02 -4.49
CA ILE A 132 -8.20 -15.25 -5.14
C ILE A 132 -7.27 -14.11 -4.72
N THR A 133 -6.09 -14.48 -4.26
CA THR A 133 -5.01 -13.53 -3.97
C THR A 133 -3.80 -13.92 -4.81
N ASN A 134 -3.40 -13.02 -5.70
CA ASN A 134 -2.17 -13.15 -6.46
C ASN A 134 -1.13 -12.20 -5.89
N LYS A 135 0.03 -12.72 -5.52
CA LYS A 135 1.14 -11.94 -4.98
C LYS A 135 2.36 -12.10 -5.87
N VAL A 136 2.85 -10.99 -6.40
CA VAL A 136 4.13 -10.89 -7.08
C VAL A 136 5.15 -10.28 -6.15
N LEU A 137 6.26 -10.98 -5.91
CA LEU A 137 7.37 -10.52 -5.10
C LEU A 137 8.64 -10.42 -5.95
N PHE A 138 9.22 -9.23 -6.02
CA PHE A 138 10.48 -8.98 -6.73
C PHE A 138 11.66 -9.07 -5.76
N ARG A 139 12.63 -9.92 -6.06
CA ARG A 139 13.90 -10.05 -5.34
C ARG A 139 14.99 -9.32 -6.11
N ASP A 140 15.95 -8.74 -5.41
CA ASP A 140 17.07 -7.97 -5.94
C ASP A 140 17.97 -8.68 -6.95
N ASN A 141 18.07 -10.00 -6.86
CA ASN A 141 18.90 -10.82 -7.73
C ASN A 141 18.26 -11.09 -9.11
N GLY A 142 17.22 -10.34 -9.50
CA GLY A 142 16.52 -10.53 -10.77
C GLY A 142 15.44 -11.60 -10.71
N ILE A 143 15.12 -12.13 -9.53
CA ILE A 143 14.09 -13.15 -9.37
C ILE A 143 12.73 -12.49 -9.09
N MET A 144 11.69 -13.00 -9.74
CA MET A 144 10.29 -12.73 -9.43
C MET A 144 9.61 -14.03 -8.99
N ASN A 145 8.95 -13.99 -7.84
CA ASN A 145 8.06 -15.06 -7.38
C ASN A 145 6.62 -14.60 -7.60
N VAL A 146 5.82 -15.47 -8.21
CA VAL A 146 4.38 -15.32 -8.32
C VAL A 146 3.75 -16.40 -7.45
N GLU A 147 3.06 -15.97 -6.40
CA GLU A 147 2.30 -16.80 -5.48
C GLU A 147 0.81 -16.60 -5.78
N THR A 148 0.06 -17.68 -5.98
CA THR A 148 -1.40 -17.64 -6.14
C THR A 148 -2.04 -18.44 -5.02
N ILE A 149 -2.91 -17.78 -4.25
CA ILE A 149 -3.73 -18.40 -3.21
C ILE A 149 -5.18 -18.35 -3.68
N THR A 150 -5.81 -19.51 -3.81
CA THR A 150 -7.25 -19.62 -4.11
C THR A 150 -7.97 -20.21 -2.91
N GLU A 151 -8.80 -19.40 -2.27
CA GLU A 151 -9.72 -19.80 -1.22
C GLU A 151 -11.11 -20.06 -1.84
N THR A 152 -11.59 -21.29 -1.75
CA THR A 152 -12.97 -21.64 -2.07
C THR A 152 -13.78 -21.58 -0.77
N LYS A 153 -14.84 -20.78 -0.75
CA LYS A 153 -15.71 -20.55 0.43
C LYS A 153 -16.91 -21.49 0.45
N ARG A 154 -17.37 -21.91 -0.72
CA ARG A 154 -18.58 -22.74 -0.91
C ARG A 154 -18.34 -23.85 -1.94
N PRO A 155 -18.99 -25.02 -1.79
CA PRO A 155 -19.86 -25.40 -0.68
C PRO A 155 -19.08 -25.71 0.61
N GLU A 156 -17.80 -26.05 0.51
CA GLU A 156 -16.90 -26.31 1.63
C GLU A 156 -15.63 -25.46 1.48
N PHE A 157 -15.02 -25.14 2.61
CA PHE A 157 -13.78 -24.39 2.60
C PHE A 157 -12.64 -25.22 2.01
N GLY A 158 -11.95 -24.67 1.01
CA GLY A 158 -10.74 -25.25 0.42
C GLY A 158 -9.72 -24.16 0.15
N MET A 159 -8.43 -24.50 0.26
CA MET A 159 -7.35 -23.57 -0.01
C MET A 159 -6.30 -24.25 -0.90
N ASN A 160 -6.01 -23.63 -2.04
CA ASN A 160 -4.94 -24.04 -2.95
C ASN A 160 -3.85 -22.97 -2.96
N TYR A 161 -2.60 -23.42 -3.08
CA TYR A 161 -1.43 -22.57 -3.17
C TYR A 161 -0.57 -23.01 -4.35
N GLU A 162 -0.21 -22.06 -5.21
CA GLU A 162 0.75 -22.24 -6.29
C GLU A 162 1.86 -21.20 -6.17
N GLU A 163 3.10 -21.60 -6.47
CA GLU A 163 4.23 -20.69 -6.55
C GLU A 163 5.04 -20.96 -7.82
N LYS A 164 5.42 -19.89 -8.51
CA LYS A 164 6.27 -19.93 -9.70
C LYS A 164 7.38 -18.91 -9.57
N GLU A 165 8.60 -19.35 -9.82
CA GLU A 165 9.78 -18.50 -9.88
C GLU A 165 10.15 -18.21 -11.34
N THR A 166 10.52 -16.97 -11.65
CA THR A 166 11.01 -16.59 -12.97
C THR A 166 12.07 -15.48 -12.90
N GLN A 167 12.92 -15.41 -13.91
CA GLN A 167 13.93 -14.37 -14.06
C GLN A 167 13.34 -13.16 -14.78
N VAL A 168 13.57 -11.96 -14.22
CA VAL A 168 13.03 -10.70 -14.73
C VAL A 168 14.05 -9.58 -14.68
N ASN A 169 13.88 -8.61 -15.58
CA ASN A 169 14.59 -7.35 -15.51
C ASN A 169 13.84 -6.38 -14.58
N LEU A 170 14.52 -5.92 -13.53
CA LEU A 170 13.96 -5.08 -12.46
C LEU A 170 14.22 -3.58 -12.65
N SER A 171 14.84 -3.17 -13.76
CA SER A 171 15.17 -1.75 -14.00
C SER A 171 13.94 -0.84 -13.98
N HIS A 172 12.78 -1.35 -14.39
CA HIS A 172 11.50 -0.64 -14.41
C HIS A 172 10.85 -0.51 -13.03
N ASN A 173 11.30 -1.27 -12.02
CA ASN A 173 10.74 -1.23 -10.66
C ASN A 173 11.24 -0.02 -9.86
N TRP A 174 12.18 0.77 -10.38
CA TRP A 174 12.72 1.94 -9.71
C TRP A 174 11.98 3.22 -10.11
N LEU A 175 11.24 3.81 -9.18
CA LEU A 175 10.50 5.05 -9.35
C LEU A 175 11.13 6.18 -8.52
N ARG A 176 10.81 7.44 -8.83
CA ARG A 176 11.24 8.58 -8.00
C ARG A 176 10.64 8.50 -6.58
N LYS A 177 11.32 9.04 -5.57
CA LYS A 177 10.76 9.25 -4.23
C LYS A 177 9.67 10.36 -4.25
N PRO A 178 8.67 10.30 -3.34
CA PRO A 178 7.81 11.44 -3.05
C PRO A 178 8.65 12.65 -2.64
N GLN A 179 8.29 13.83 -3.15
CA GLN A 179 8.98 15.09 -2.88
C GLN A 179 8.38 15.87 -1.70
N ASN A 180 7.16 15.51 -1.30
CA ASN A 180 6.47 16.07 -0.14
C ASN A 180 5.43 15.08 0.40
N TYR A 181 4.77 15.46 1.48
CA TYR A 181 3.84 14.61 2.21
C TYR A 181 2.55 14.22 1.45
N THR A 182 2.27 14.81 0.28
CA THR A 182 1.10 14.52 -0.58
C THR A 182 1.46 14.00 -1.97
N ASP A 183 2.74 13.91 -2.31
CA ASP A 183 3.22 13.58 -3.66
C ASP A 183 3.19 12.06 -3.91
N TYR A 184 2.00 11.54 -4.23
CA TYR A 184 1.78 10.11 -4.50
C TYR A 184 0.97 9.82 -5.76
N GLU A 185 0.39 10.82 -6.41
CA GLU A 185 -0.50 10.59 -7.56
C GLU A 185 0.17 9.80 -8.70
N TYR A 186 1.48 9.98 -8.88
CA TYR A 186 2.26 9.24 -9.88
C TYR A 186 2.27 7.72 -9.63
N LEU A 187 2.02 7.26 -8.41
CA LEU A 187 1.90 5.84 -8.08
C LEU A 187 0.54 5.25 -8.47
N PHE A 188 -0.46 6.09 -8.76
CA PHE A 188 -1.81 5.62 -9.13
C PHE A 188 -1.92 5.25 -10.60
N ASP A 189 -0.96 5.66 -11.41
CA ASP A 189 -0.84 5.26 -12.80
C ASP A 189 -0.21 3.86 -12.91
N TYR A 190 -0.71 2.91 -12.12
CA TYR A 190 -0.13 1.59 -11.97
C TYR A 190 -0.12 0.82 -13.29
N GLN A 191 -1.03 1.12 -14.22
CA GLN A 191 -1.05 0.50 -15.56
C GLN A 191 0.19 0.86 -16.40
N ASN A 192 0.79 2.03 -16.15
CA ASN A 192 2.05 2.44 -16.78
C ASN A 192 3.30 2.04 -15.97
N ILE A 193 3.12 1.66 -14.70
CA ILE A 193 4.19 1.13 -13.85
C ILE A 193 4.35 -0.38 -14.05
N LEU A 194 3.22 -1.09 -14.15
CA LEU A 194 3.14 -2.53 -14.20
C LEU A 194 3.13 -3.03 -15.64
N LYS A 195 3.79 -4.15 -15.87
CA LYS A 195 3.60 -4.88 -17.11
C LYS A 195 2.20 -5.52 -17.10
N PRO A 196 1.51 -5.61 -18.24
CA PRO A 196 0.18 -6.22 -18.33
C PRO A 196 0.13 -7.64 -17.76
N GLU A 197 1.19 -8.43 -17.95
CA GLU A 197 1.30 -9.80 -17.44
C GLU A 197 1.23 -9.91 -15.90
N TYR A 198 1.46 -8.81 -15.16
CA TYR A 198 1.33 -8.79 -13.70
C TYR A 198 -0.09 -8.51 -13.24
N LEU A 199 -0.96 -8.04 -14.13
CA LEU A 199 -2.37 -7.72 -13.87
C LEU A 199 -3.32 -8.83 -14.34
N ASP A 200 -2.88 -9.69 -15.24
CA ASP A 200 -3.64 -10.81 -15.81
C ASP A 200 -3.27 -12.15 -15.15
N LEU A 201 -3.22 -12.15 -13.81
CA LEU A 201 -2.94 -13.34 -13.00
C LEU A 201 -4.25 -14.07 -12.66
N PRO A 202 -4.28 -15.41 -12.77
CA PRO A 202 -5.49 -16.22 -12.67
C PRO A 202 -6.15 -16.25 -11.29
#